data_AF-A0AAJ3FWW6-F1
#
_entry.id   AF-A0AAJ3FWW6-F1
#
_cell.length_a   1.000
_cell.length_b   1.000
_cell.length_c   1.000
_cell.angle_alpha   90.00
_cell.angle_beta   90.00
_cell.angle_gamma   90.00
#
_symmetry.space_group_name_H-M   'P 1'
#
loop_
_entity.id
_entity.type
_entity.pdbx_description
1 polymer ?
#
loop_
_entity_poly.entity_id
_entity_poly.type
_entity_poly.pdbx_seq_one_letter_code
_entity_poly.pdbx_strand_id
1 'polypeptide(L)'
;MRGFRVALLAFVFVMGAAVISYFLSMYIGGGARISSNTQDWGGFGSFIGGILAPAASLLAGYMVYKSFTATAYQQKLSLARETLSRLDVELEKRLEAPFNNSCFGIEYHGRPFRRIVNALSNNEIEATEVSNKMILALLHNIAILTNSVRYYLGLLDGLPTAEKDNQWLGDLEKCYWVEKYSAVCSRMIRIVGDGAFEGKVGEELVRSFKIVLGGWDGR
;
A
#
# COMPACT_ATOMS: atom_id res chain seq x y z
N MET A 1 0.64 -16.86 8.07
CA MET A 1 1.25 -18.07 8.69
C MET A 1 0.26 -18.98 9.43
N ARG A 2 -0.61 -18.48 10.31
CA ARG A 2 -1.56 -19.32 11.09
C ARG A 2 -2.47 -20.21 10.24
N GLY A 3 -3.04 -19.68 9.15
CA GLY A 3 -3.90 -20.47 8.24
C GLY A 3 -3.16 -21.57 7.47
N PHE A 4 -1.87 -21.38 7.14
CA PHE A 4 -1.05 -22.44 6.54
C PHE A 4 -0.78 -23.56 7.54
N ARG A 5 -0.42 -23.22 8.78
CA ARG A 5 -0.21 -24.20 9.85
C ARG A 5 -1.47 -25.04 10.09
N VAL A 6 -2.65 -24.41 10.11
CA VAL A 6 -3.93 -25.12 10.25
C VAL A 6 -4.20 -26.04 9.06
N ALA A 7 -3.99 -25.58 7.83
CA ALA A 7 -4.16 -26.40 6.63
C ALA A 7 -3.20 -27.61 6.60
N LEU A 8 -1.93 -27.40 6.98
CA LEU A 8 -0.94 -28.46 7.10
C LEU A 8 -1.31 -29.47 8.21
N LEU A 9 -1.74 -28.98 9.37
CA LEU A 9 -2.19 -29.83 10.47
C LEU A 9 -3.42 -30.66 10.08
N ALA A 10 -4.38 -30.05 9.36
CA ALA A 10 -5.54 -30.76 8.84
C ALA A 10 -5.12 -31.86 7.84
N PHE A 11 -4.18 -31.56 6.95
CA PHE A 11 -3.62 -32.54 6.03
C PHE A 11 -2.93 -33.71 6.75
N VAL A 12 -2.07 -33.41 7.74
CA VAL A 12 -1.41 -34.44 8.56
C VAL A 12 -2.43 -35.27 9.35
N PHE A 13 -3.48 -34.63 9.88
CA PHE A 13 -4.56 -35.31 10.59
C PHE A 13 -5.34 -36.26 9.68
N VAL A 14 -5.73 -35.82 8.48
CA VAL A 14 -6.42 -36.67 7.48
C VAL A 14 -5.54 -37.86 7.10
N MET A 15 -4.24 -37.63 6.91
CA MET A 15 -3.28 -38.71 6.63
C MET A 15 -3.17 -39.71 7.77
N GLY A 16 -3.01 -39.23 9.01
CA GLY A 16 -2.97 -40.09 10.19
C GLY A 16 -4.27 -40.89 10.35
N ALA A 17 -5.42 -40.23 10.18
CA ALA A 17 -6.73 -40.88 10.26
C ALA A 17 -6.91 -41.94 9.17
N ALA A 18 -6.46 -41.69 7.94
CA ALA A 18 -6.51 -42.68 6.86
C ALA A 18 -5.66 -43.92 7.17
N VAL A 19 -4.42 -43.72 7.64
CA VAL A 19 -3.53 -44.82 8.04
C VAL A 19 -4.14 -45.62 9.21
N ILE A 20 -4.61 -44.94 10.25
CA ILE A 20 -5.25 -45.57 11.41
C ILE A 20 -6.51 -46.35 11.00
N SER A 21 -7.36 -45.75 10.15
CA SER A 21 -8.59 -46.39 9.65
C SER A 21 -8.29 -47.66 8.85
N TYR A 22 -7.22 -47.67 8.05
CA TYR A 22 -6.82 -48.87 7.30
C TYR A 22 -6.41 -50.01 8.24
N PHE A 23 -5.55 -49.73 9.22
CA PHE A 23 -5.10 -50.75 10.19
C PHE A 23 -6.23 -51.21 11.13
N LEU A 24 -7.15 -50.33 11.51
CA LEU A 24 -8.36 -50.71 12.27
C LEU A 24 -9.26 -51.65 11.48
N SER A 25 -9.50 -51.35 10.20
CA SER A 25 -10.27 -52.22 9.30
C SER A 25 -9.65 -53.61 9.19
N MET A 26 -8.32 -53.67 9.03
CA MET A 26 -7.56 -54.93 8.97
C MET A 26 -7.67 -55.73 10.28
N TYR A 27 -7.59 -55.06 11.44
CA TYR A 27 -7.70 -55.68 12.75
C TYR A 27 -9.10 -56.25 13.01
N ILE A 28 -10.15 -55.48 12.70
CA ILE A 28 -11.55 -55.92 12.83
C ILE A 28 -11.86 -57.08 11.88
N GLY A 29 -11.23 -57.10 10.69
CA GLY A 29 -11.32 -58.20 9.72
C GLY A 29 -10.62 -59.50 10.14
N GLY A 30 -10.10 -59.60 11.36
CA GLY A 30 -9.43 -60.80 11.90
C GLY A 30 -7.92 -60.86 11.63
N GLY A 31 -7.34 -59.82 11.03
CA GLY A 31 -5.90 -59.71 10.78
C GLY A 31 -5.13 -59.27 12.03
N ALA A 32 -4.78 -60.20 12.92
CA ALA A 32 -4.02 -59.89 14.14
C ALA A 32 -2.49 -59.75 13.92
N ARG A 33 -2.00 -60.02 12.71
CA ARG A 33 -0.56 -59.95 12.35
C ARG A 33 -0.37 -59.03 11.15
N ILE A 34 0.72 -58.26 11.17
CA ILE A 34 1.17 -57.48 10.01
C ILE A 34 1.43 -58.46 8.86
N SER A 35 0.84 -58.20 7.69
CA SER A 35 0.95 -59.11 6.56
C SER A 35 2.37 -59.15 6.00
N SER A 36 2.89 -60.37 5.81
CA SER A 36 4.13 -60.63 5.07
C SER A 36 3.90 -60.74 3.56
N ASN A 37 2.65 -60.64 3.09
CA ASN A 37 2.30 -60.72 1.68
C ASN A 37 2.44 -59.35 1.01
N THR A 38 3.25 -59.27 -0.04
CA THR A 38 3.48 -58.05 -0.84
C THR A 38 2.19 -57.50 -1.46
N GLN A 39 1.20 -58.35 -1.75
CA GLN A 39 -0.07 -57.92 -2.36
C GLN A 39 -0.90 -57.02 -1.42
N ASP A 40 -0.87 -57.29 -0.11
CA ASP A 40 -1.59 -56.49 0.88
C ASP A 40 -0.97 -55.09 1.02
N TRP A 41 0.35 -54.98 0.90
CA TRP A 41 1.06 -53.70 0.83
C TRP A 41 0.74 -52.90 -0.44
N GLY A 42 0.49 -53.58 -1.56
CA GLY A 42 -0.02 -52.94 -2.78
C GLY A 42 -1.43 -52.38 -2.61
N GLY A 43 -2.30 -53.09 -1.88
CA GLY A 43 -3.63 -52.62 -1.50
C GLY A 43 -3.59 -51.41 -0.56
N PHE A 44 -2.72 -51.44 0.45
CA PHE A 44 -2.46 -50.29 1.33
C PHE A 44 -1.98 -49.07 0.55
N GLY A 45 -0.97 -49.24 -0.32
CA GLY A 45 -0.45 -48.16 -1.15
C GLY A 45 -1.52 -47.54 -2.05
N SER A 46 -2.42 -48.36 -2.61
CA SER A 46 -3.53 -47.89 -3.43
C SER A 46 -4.57 -47.13 -2.61
N PHE A 47 -4.92 -47.61 -1.41
CA PHE A 47 -5.84 -46.94 -0.50
C PHE A 47 -5.31 -45.58 -0.04
N ILE A 48 -4.06 -45.54 0.44
CA ILE A 48 -3.41 -44.30 0.85
C ILE A 48 -3.24 -43.36 -0.34
N GLY A 49 -2.81 -43.87 -1.50
CA GLY A 49 -2.71 -43.07 -2.73
C GLY A 49 -4.03 -42.44 -3.16
N GLY A 50 -5.14 -43.17 -3.03
CA GLY A 50 -6.49 -42.69 -3.32
C GLY A 50 -6.97 -41.54 -2.43
N ILE A 51 -6.47 -41.44 -1.20
CA ILE A 51 -6.79 -40.35 -0.26
C ILE A 51 -5.76 -39.22 -0.34
N LEU A 52 -4.48 -39.59 -0.41
CA LEU A 52 -3.35 -38.66 -0.40
C LEU A 52 -3.34 -37.78 -1.66
N ALA A 53 -3.62 -38.34 -2.84
CA ALA A 53 -3.57 -37.57 -4.07
C ALA A 53 -4.61 -36.42 -4.09
N PRO A 54 -5.90 -36.64 -3.77
CA PRO A 54 -6.87 -35.55 -3.61
C PRO A 54 -6.52 -34.58 -2.48
N ALA A 55 -6.09 -35.09 -1.31
CA ALA A 55 -5.73 -34.24 -0.16
C ALA A 55 -4.53 -33.33 -0.47
N ALA A 56 -3.52 -33.85 -1.15
CA ALA A 56 -2.35 -33.09 -1.59
C ALA A 56 -2.73 -32.07 -2.68
N SER A 57 -3.62 -32.44 -3.60
CA SER A 57 -4.14 -31.51 -4.61
C SER A 57 -4.87 -30.32 -3.99
N LEU A 58 -5.71 -30.55 -2.97
CA LEU A 58 -6.39 -29.48 -2.24
C LEU A 58 -5.41 -28.56 -1.49
N LEU A 59 -4.41 -29.15 -0.82
CA LEU A 59 -3.38 -28.37 -0.13
C LEU A 59 -2.56 -27.53 -1.12
N ALA A 60 -2.19 -28.11 -2.26
CA ALA A 60 -1.49 -27.40 -3.34
C ALA A 60 -2.35 -26.26 -3.90
N GLY A 61 -3.63 -26.50 -4.17
CA GLY A 61 -4.58 -25.48 -4.62
C GLY A 61 -4.70 -24.32 -3.63
N TYR A 62 -4.80 -24.62 -2.33
CA TYR A 62 -4.80 -23.60 -1.28
C TYR A 62 -3.51 -22.78 -1.23
N MET A 63 -2.35 -23.45 -1.39
CA MET A 63 -1.04 -22.77 -1.43
C MET A 63 -0.93 -21.83 -2.62
N VAL A 64 -1.34 -22.30 -3.79
CA VAL A 64 -1.36 -21.51 -5.03
C VAL A 64 -2.28 -20.30 -4.87
N TYR A 65 -3.49 -20.48 -4.33
CA TYR A 65 -4.41 -19.39 -4.03
C TYR A 65 -3.78 -18.34 -3.09
N LYS A 66 -3.19 -18.79 -1.97
CA LYS A 66 -2.51 -17.88 -1.03
C LYS A 66 -1.36 -17.13 -1.69
N SER A 67 -0.55 -17.82 -2.50
CA SER A 67 0.53 -17.21 -3.26
C SER A 67 0.00 -16.12 -4.20
N PHE A 68 -1.03 -16.41 -5.00
CA PHE A 68 -1.62 -15.44 -5.91
C PHE A 68 -2.16 -14.21 -5.18
N THR A 69 -2.86 -14.39 -4.05
CA THR A 69 -3.37 -13.25 -3.28
C THR A 69 -2.26 -12.36 -2.72
N ALA A 70 -1.16 -12.96 -2.24
CA ALA A 70 -0.01 -12.21 -1.74
C ALA A 70 0.73 -11.47 -2.88
N THR A 71 0.96 -12.14 -4.00
CA THR A 71 1.60 -11.54 -5.18
C THR A 71 0.75 -10.39 -5.76
N ALA A 72 -0.57 -10.57 -5.88
CA ALA A 72 -1.47 -9.52 -6.34
C ALA A 72 -1.45 -8.31 -5.41
N TYR A 73 -1.35 -8.53 -4.10
CA TYR A 73 -1.23 -7.45 -3.12
C TYR A 73 0.09 -6.68 -3.28
N GLN A 74 1.22 -7.40 -3.39
CA GLN A 74 2.53 -6.81 -3.65
C GLN A 74 2.56 -6.01 -4.96
N GLN A 75 1.91 -6.51 -6.01
CA GLN A 75 1.81 -5.81 -7.28
C GLN A 75 1.00 -4.51 -7.15
N LYS A 76 -0.13 -4.53 -6.43
CA LYS A 76 -0.91 -3.30 -6.14
C LYS A 76 -0.07 -2.27 -5.39
N LEU A 77 0.69 -2.71 -4.38
CA LEU A 77 1.57 -1.83 -3.61
C LEU A 77 2.68 -1.23 -4.47
N SER A 78 3.31 -2.04 -5.33
CA SER A 78 4.35 -1.60 -6.26
C SER A 78 3.82 -0.57 -7.26
N LEU A 79 2.65 -0.83 -7.86
CA LEU A 79 2.00 0.10 -8.79
C LEU A 79 1.63 1.42 -8.12
N ALA A 80 1.13 1.37 -6.88
CA ALA A 80 0.82 2.57 -6.10
C ALA A 80 2.10 3.40 -5.86
N ARG A 81 3.19 2.76 -5.43
CA ARG A 81 4.49 3.41 -5.20
C ARG A 81 5.07 4.02 -6.48
N GLU A 82 5.01 3.30 -7.59
CA GLU A 82 5.47 3.81 -8.89
C GLU A 82 4.67 5.02 -9.35
N THR A 83 3.34 4.98 -9.20
CA THR A 83 2.47 6.10 -9.53
C THR A 83 2.75 7.31 -8.66
N LEU A 84 2.96 7.10 -7.35
CA LEU A 84 3.36 8.16 -6.42
C LEU A 84 4.71 8.77 -6.80
N SER A 85 5.70 7.96 -7.16
CA SER A 85 7.01 8.44 -7.64
C SER A 85 6.89 9.29 -8.90
N ARG A 86 6.03 8.90 -9.86
CA ARG A 86 5.77 9.71 -11.06
C ARG A 86 5.11 11.05 -10.73
N LEU A 87 4.14 11.04 -9.80
CA LEU A 87 3.48 12.27 -9.34
C LEU A 87 4.43 13.18 -8.56
N ASP A 88 5.32 12.59 -7.75
CA ASP A 88 6.39 13.30 -7.02
C ASP A 88 7.30 14.07 -7.99
N VAL A 89 7.80 13.37 -9.02
CA VAL A 89 8.65 13.97 -10.05
C VAL A 89 7.92 15.07 -10.81
N GLU A 90 6.66 14.86 -11.18
CA GLU A 90 5.86 15.87 -11.88
C GLU A 90 5.58 17.10 -11.01
N LEU A 91 5.29 16.90 -9.72
CA LEU A 91 5.11 18.00 -8.77
C LEU A 91 6.41 18.81 -8.61
N GLU A 92 7.54 18.14 -8.47
CA GLU A 92 8.84 18.81 -8.38
C GLU A 92 9.16 19.60 -9.65
N LYS A 93 8.90 19.03 -10.82
CA LYS A 93 9.04 19.73 -12.11
C LYS A 93 8.18 20.98 -12.16
N ARG A 94 6.94 20.95 -11.67
CA ARG A 94 6.05 22.12 -11.65
C ARG A 94 6.52 23.19 -10.68
N LEU A 95 7.09 22.81 -9.55
CA LEU A 95 7.68 23.75 -8.58
C LEU A 95 8.95 24.40 -9.13
N GLU A 96 9.76 23.65 -9.89
CA GLU A 96 11.00 24.15 -10.50
C GLU A 96 10.78 24.78 -11.88
N ALA A 97 9.60 24.63 -12.47
CA ALA A 97 9.28 25.17 -13.79
C ALA A 97 9.41 26.71 -13.81
N PRO A 98 9.93 27.29 -14.90
CA PRO A 98 10.04 28.72 -15.05
C PRO A 98 8.67 29.38 -15.10
N PHE A 99 8.48 30.41 -14.28
CA PHE A 99 7.28 31.21 -14.25
C PHE A 99 7.27 32.21 -15.40
N ASN A 100 6.63 31.85 -16.50
CA ASN A 100 6.64 32.63 -17.73
C ASN A 100 5.54 33.71 -17.79
N ASN A 101 4.90 34.04 -16.67
CA ASN A 101 3.92 35.13 -16.60
C ASN A 101 4.61 36.41 -16.09
N SER A 102 4.36 37.54 -16.76
CA SER A 102 4.94 38.85 -16.40
C SER A 102 4.18 39.58 -15.29
N CYS A 103 3.21 38.95 -14.63
CA CYS A 103 2.37 39.58 -13.59
C CYS A 103 3.13 40.11 -12.37
N PHE A 104 4.39 39.69 -12.18
CA PHE A 104 5.27 40.18 -11.11
C PHE A 104 6.47 41.00 -11.62
N GLY A 105 6.43 41.43 -12.89
CA GLY A 105 7.52 42.15 -13.54
C GLY A 105 8.60 41.23 -14.14
N ILE A 106 9.55 41.86 -14.83
CA ILE A 106 10.59 41.17 -15.61
C ILE A 106 11.56 40.39 -14.72
N GLU A 107 11.78 40.83 -13.48
CA GLU A 107 12.73 40.22 -12.54
C GLU A 107 12.36 38.78 -12.13
N TYR A 108 11.06 38.50 -12.10
CA TYR A 108 10.48 37.21 -11.73
C TYR A 108 10.12 36.33 -12.93
N HIS A 109 10.16 36.89 -14.14
CA HIS A 109 9.92 36.14 -15.36
C HIS A 109 11.01 35.08 -15.58
N GLY A 110 10.60 33.85 -15.86
CA GLY A 110 11.50 32.71 -16.07
C GLY A 110 12.16 32.16 -14.79
N ARG A 111 11.85 32.70 -13.61
CA ARG A 111 12.32 32.17 -12.32
C ARG A 111 11.51 30.94 -11.91
N PRO A 112 12.09 29.97 -11.17
CA PRO A 112 11.35 28.81 -10.67
C PRO A 112 10.11 29.21 -9.86
N PHE A 113 8.99 28.51 -10.05
CA PHE A 113 7.76 28.80 -9.33
C PHE A 113 7.94 28.76 -7.80
N ARG A 114 8.78 27.86 -7.28
CA ARG A 114 9.16 27.80 -5.86
C ARG A 114 9.73 29.13 -5.35
N ARG A 115 10.52 29.84 -6.17
CA ARG A 115 11.05 31.17 -5.81
C ARG A 115 9.94 32.22 -5.77
N ILE A 116 8.97 32.13 -6.68
CA ILE A 116 7.79 33.02 -6.69
C ILE A 116 6.96 32.83 -5.42
N VAL A 117 6.68 31.57 -5.05
CA VAL A 117 5.98 31.24 -3.79
C VAL A 117 6.72 31.81 -2.58
N ASN A 118 8.06 31.71 -2.56
CA ASN A 118 8.86 32.26 -1.47
C ASN A 118 8.75 33.79 -1.38
N ALA A 119 8.87 34.50 -2.51
CA ALA A 119 8.78 35.95 -2.57
C ALA A 119 7.38 36.45 -2.17
N LEU A 120 6.32 35.83 -2.69
CA LEU A 120 4.92 36.11 -2.29
C LEU A 120 4.71 35.87 -0.79
N SER A 121 5.19 34.73 -0.29
CA SER A 121 5.08 34.37 1.11
C SER A 121 5.83 35.36 2.02
N ASN A 122 6.97 35.88 1.59
CA ASN A 122 7.76 36.85 2.35
C ASN A 122 7.25 38.30 2.22
N ASN A 123 6.17 38.53 1.48
CA ASN A 123 5.65 39.87 1.14
C ASN A 123 6.66 40.72 0.34
N GLU A 124 7.57 40.10 -0.42
CA GLU A 124 8.48 40.79 -1.36
C GLU A 124 7.73 41.25 -2.62
N ILE A 125 6.63 40.56 -2.95
CA ILE A 125 5.70 40.87 -4.06
C ILE A 125 4.26 40.65 -3.59
N GLU A 126 3.32 41.45 -4.11
CA GLU A 126 1.91 41.33 -3.78
C GLU A 126 1.23 40.23 -4.60
N ALA A 127 0.35 39.45 -3.95
CA ALA A 127 -0.42 38.40 -4.62
C ALA A 127 -1.46 39.00 -5.58
N THR A 128 -1.50 38.49 -6.80
CA THR A 128 -2.52 38.82 -7.81
C THR A 128 -3.60 37.75 -7.87
N GLU A 129 -4.75 38.07 -8.45
CA GLU A 129 -5.81 37.08 -8.70
C GLU A 129 -5.32 35.90 -9.55
N VAL A 130 -4.46 36.18 -10.55
CA VAL A 130 -3.89 35.17 -11.45
C VAL A 130 -2.97 34.22 -10.68
N SER A 131 -2.08 34.75 -9.84
CA SER A 131 -1.21 33.91 -9.02
C SER A 131 -1.97 33.10 -7.98
N ASN A 132 -3.02 33.68 -7.38
CA ASN A 132 -3.85 32.96 -6.42
C ASN A 132 -4.55 31.77 -7.07
N LYS A 133 -5.11 31.94 -8.27
CA LYS A 133 -5.72 30.84 -9.03
C LYS A 133 -4.70 29.74 -9.37
N MET A 134 -3.48 30.12 -9.76
CA MET A 134 -2.42 29.15 -10.08
C MET A 134 -1.96 28.38 -8.83
N ILE A 135 -1.74 29.07 -7.71
CA ILE A 135 -1.38 28.46 -6.42
C ILE A 135 -2.50 27.51 -5.95
N LEU A 136 -3.76 27.93 -6.02
CA LEU A 136 -4.91 27.09 -5.67
C LEU A 136 -4.99 25.83 -6.55
N ALA A 137 -4.74 25.94 -7.85
CA ALA A 137 -4.73 24.79 -8.75
C ALA A 137 -3.59 23.81 -8.40
N LEU A 138 -2.41 24.32 -8.02
CA LEU A 138 -1.30 23.48 -7.58
C LEU A 138 -1.61 22.80 -6.24
N LEU A 139 -2.14 23.55 -5.27
CA LEU A 139 -2.58 23.01 -3.98
C LEU A 139 -3.64 21.91 -4.13
N HIS A 140 -4.58 22.06 -5.07
CA HIS A 140 -5.54 21.02 -5.39
C HIS A 140 -4.87 19.74 -5.90
N ASN A 141 -3.89 19.85 -6.81
CA ASN A 141 -3.12 18.69 -7.28
C ASN A 141 -2.31 18.03 -6.15
N ILE A 142 -1.74 18.83 -5.24
CA ILE A 142 -1.03 18.31 -4.05
C ILE A 142 -2.02 17.61 -3.10
N ALA A 143 -3.24 18.11 -2.96
CA ALA A 143 -4.26 17.46 -2.15
C ALA A 143 -4.69 16.10 -2.73
N ILE A 144 -4.77 15.97 -4.06
CA ILE A 144 -4.97 14.69 -4.73
C ILE A 144 -3.78 13.74 -4.49
N LEU A 145 -2.55 14.25 -4.57
CA LEU A 145 -1.35 13.48 -4.28
C LEU A 145 -1.34 12.98 -2.83
N THR A 146 -1.60 13.84 -1.85
CA THR A 146 -1.65 13.46 -0.43
C THR A 146 -2.77 12.46 -0.14
N ASN A 147 -3.89 12.53 -0.85
CA ASN A 147 -4.92 11.47 -0.77
C ASN A 147 -4.40 10.13 -1.30
N SER A 148 -3.63 10.15 -2.38
CA SER A 148 -3.01 8.96 -2.96
C SER A 148 -1.95 8.37 -2.02
N VAL A 149 -1.17 9.23 -1.36
CA VAL A 149 -0.22 8.83 -0.30
C VAL A 149 -0.98 8.21 0.88
N ARG A 150 -2.07 8.83 1.36
CA ARG A 150 -2.90 8.27 2.44
C ARG A 150 -3.39 6.88 2.10
N TYR A 151 -3.85 6.66 0.87
CA TYR A 151 -4.28 5.35 0.41
C TYR A 151 -3.13 4.33 0.38
N TYR A 152 -1.95 4.72 -0.11
CA TYR A 152 -0.75 3.88 -0.09
C TYR A 152 -0.32 3.50 1.33
N LEU A 153 -0.35 4.44 2.28
CA LEU A 153 -0.09 4.16 3.70
C LEU A 153 -1.09 3.11 4.25
N GLY A 154 -2.37 3.22 3.90
CA GLY A 154 -3.37 2.20 4.26
C GLY A 154 -3.10 0.83 3.64
N LEU A 155 -2.51 0.77 2.43
CA LEU A 155 -2.05 -0.48 1.84
C LEU A 155 -0.79 -1.03 2.54
N LEU A 156 0.07 -0.20 3.10
CA LEU A 156 1.19 -0.68 3.89
C LEU A 156 0.71 -1.32 5.20
N ASP A 157 -0.26 -0.71 5.87
CA ASP A 157 -0.86 -1.25 7.10
C ASP A 157 -1.52 -2.62 6.90
N GLY A 158 -2.06 -2.87 5.70
CA GLY A 158 -2.70 -4.14 5.35
C GLY A 158 -1.73 -5.30 5.02
N LEU A 159 -0.42 -5.07 5.02
CA LEU A 159 0.57 -6.13 4.75
C LEU A 159 0.57 -7.19 5.87
N PRO A 160 0.44 -8.48 5.53
CA PRO A 160 0.49 -9.55 6.53
C PRO A 160 1.95 -9.81 6.97
N THR A 161 2.49 -8.98 7.86
CA THR A 161 3.82 -9.19 8.46
C THR A 161 3.68 -9.76 9.88
N ALA A 162 4.66 -10.58 10.27
CA ALA A 162 4.78 -11.04 11.66
C ALA A 162 5.47 -9.99 12.55
N GLU A 163 6.21 -9.05 11.94
CA GLU A 163 6.96 -7.99 12.56
C GLU A 163 6.21 -6.65 12.37
N LYS A 164 6.29 -5.75 13.35
CA LYS A 164 5.57 -4.46 13.38
C LYS A 164 6.10 -3.42 12.38
N ASP A 165 6.86 -3.86 11.38
CA ASP A 165 7.67 -3.02 10.50
C ASP A 165 6.82 -2.17 9.54
N ASN A 166 5.58 -2.58 9.28
CA ASN A 166 4.66 -1.82 8.41
C ASN A 166 4.37 -0.44 8.97
N GLN A 167 4.21 -0.31 10.29
CA GLN A 167 3.93 0.96 10.94
C GLN A 167 5.15 1.89 10.83
N TRP A 168 6.35 1.36 11.09
CA TRP A 168 7.59 2.10 10.91
C TRP A 168 7.79 2.56 9.45
N LEU A 169 7.51 1.69 8.49
CA LEU A 169 7.62 2.03 7.07
C LEU A 169 6.60 3.09 6.65
N GLY A 170 5.37 2.99 7.14
CA GLY A 170 4.35 4.01 6.94
C GLY A 170 4.74 5.36 7.54
N ASP A 171 5.29 5.37 8.75
CA ASP A 171 5.79 6.58 9.41
C ASP A 171 6.99 7.18 8.64
N LEU A 172 7.92 6.36 8.16
CA LEU A 172 9.06 6.79 7.35
C LEU A 172 8.59 7.45 6.04
N GLU A 173 7.67 6.80 5.32
CA GLU A 173 7.09 7.35 4.10
C GLU A 173 6.40 8.68 4.38
N LYS A 174 5.61 8.78 5.46
CA LYS A 174 4.98 10.04 5.87
C LYS A 174 6.01 11.14 6.15
N CYS A 175 7.09 10.84 6.88
CA CYS A 175 8.16 11.80 7.17
C CYS A 175 8.80 12.37 5.89
N TYR A 176 9.03 11.54 4.87
CA TYR A 176 9.55 12.00 3.58
C TYR A 176 8.65 13.07 2.94
N TRP A 177 7.34 12.84 2.89
CA TRP A 177 6.39 13.79 2.30
C TRP A 177 6.29 15.09 3.11
N VAL A 178 6.31 14.99 4.44
CA VAL A 178 6.31 16.15 5.35
C VAL A 178 7.56 17.01 5.12
N GLU A 179 8.74 16.39 5.15
CA GLU A 179 10.01 17.10 4.98
C GLU A 179 10.10 17.81 3.63
N LYS A 180 9.65 17.14 2.56
CA LYS A 180 9.78 17.65 1.20
C LYS A 180 8.77 18.76 0.87
N TYR A 181 7.51 18.62 1.28
CA TYR A 181 6.44 19.47 0.78
C TYR A 181 5.72 20.33 1.81
N SER A 182 5.79 20.04 3.12
CA SER A 182 5.01 20.79 4.11
C SER A 182 5.33 22.29 4.06
N ALA A 183 6.61 22.68 4.01
CA ALA A 183 7.03 24.08 4.04
C ALA A 183 6.50 24.89 2.85
N VAL A 184 6.65 24.39 1.62
CA VAL A 184 6.16 25.09 0.42
C VAL A 184 4.63 25.12 0.39
N CYS A 185 3.98 24.06 0.85
CA CYS A 185 2.53 23.98 0.93
C CYS A 185 1.95 24.98 1.93
N SER A 186 2.48 25.07 3.15
CA SER A 186 2.03 26.04 4.15
C SER A 186 2.19 27.47 3.66
N ARG A 187 3.28 27.78 2.94
CA ARG A 187 3.48 29.08 2.30
C ARG A 187 2.42 29.36 1.23
N MET A 188 2.17 28.40 0.35
CA MET A 188 1.14 28.51 -0.68
C MET A 188 -0.23 28.78 -0.09
N ILE A 189 -0.62 28.05 0.97
CA ILE A 189 -1.94 28.27 1.52
C ILE A 189 -2.01 29.57 2.34
N ARG A 190 -0.92 30.01 2.98
CA ARG A 190 -0.86 31.35 3.58
C ARG A 190 -1.11 32.47 2.55
N ILE A 191 -0.64 32.29 1.30
CA ILE A 191 -0.85 33.25 0.22
C ILE A 191 -2.32 33.31 -0.21
N VAL A 192 -2.98 32.16 -0.37
CA VAL A 192 -4.35 32.10 -0.91
C VAL A 192 -5.45 32.13 0.15
N GLY A 193 -5.11 31.84 1.41
CA GLY A 193 -6.01 31.71 2.54
C GLY A 193 -6.66 30.33 2.68
N ASP A 194 -6.87 29.91 3.93
CA ASP A 194 -7.47 28.62 4.30
C ASP A 194 -8.84 28.39 3.65
N GLY A 195 -9.73 29.39 3.74
CA GLY A 195 -11.09 29.27 3.20
C GLY A 195 -11.11 29.06 1.67
N ALA A 196 -10.18 29.69 0.94
CA ALA A 196 -10.07 29.51 -0.50
C ALA A 196 -9.55 28.11 -0.86
N PHE A 197 -8.57 27.61 -0.10
CA PHE A 197 -8.06 26.25 -0.25
C PHE A 197 -9.12 25.20 0.06
N GLU A 198 -9.74 25.27 1.24
CA GLU A 198 -10.76 24.31 1.67
C GLU A 198 -11.97 24.30 0.73
N GLY A 199 -12.41 25.49 0.29
CA GLY A 199 -13.51 25.63 -0.67
C GLY A 199 -13.19 25.07 -2.07
N LYS A 200 -11.93 25.10 -2.52
CA LYS A 200 -11.53 24.57 -3.82
C LYS A 200 -11.31 23.05 -3.82
N VAL A 201 -10.82 22.51 -2.72
CA VAL A 201 -10.28 21.15 -2.63
C VAL A 201 -11.31 20.13 -2.14
N GLY A 202 -12.24 20.54 -1.30
CA GLY A 202 -13.24 19.64 -0.73
C GLY A 202 -12.74 18.88 0.51
N GLU A 203 -13.67 18.48 1.37
CA GLU A 203 -13.41 18.04 2.74
C GLU A 203 -12.50 16.80 2.83
N GLU A 204 -12.72 15.79 1.99
CA GLU A 204 -11.93 14.56 2.04
C GLU A 204 -10.45 14.80 1.70
N LEU A 205 -10.19 15.58 0.64
CA LEU A 205 -8.84 15.90 0.20
C LEU A 205 -8.12 16.80 1.21
N VAL A 206 -8.82 17.75 1.82
CA VAL A 206 -8.30 18.56 2.93
C VAL A 206 -7.92 17.67 4.12
N ARG A 207 -8.76 16.70 4.47
CA ARG A 207 -8.45 15.74 5.54
C ARG A 207 -7.20 14.93 5.23
N SER A 208 -7.08 14.40 4.02
CA SER A 208 -5.89 13.66 3.58
C SER A 208 -4.62 14.51 3.63
N PHE A 209 -4.74 15.75 3.16
CA PHE A 209 -3.66 16.71 3.19
C PHE A 209 -3.16 16.97 4.62
N LYS A 210 -4.08 17.25 5.55
CA LYS A 210 -3.76 17.47 6.98
C LYS A 210 -3.14 16.23 7.64
N ILE A 211 -3.59 15.02 7.27
CA ILE A 211 -3.04 13.77 7.82
C ILE A 211 -1.61 13.53 7.32
N VAL A 212 -1.36 13.71 6.02
CA VAL A 212 -0.09 13.35 5.37
C VAL A 212 0.99 14.39 5.61
N LEU A 213 0.70 15.67 5.37
CA LEU A 213 1.69 16.74 5.47
C LEU A 213 1.84 17.31 6.89
N GLY A 214 1.16 16.70 7.86
CA GLY A 214 1.28 17.03 9.26
C GLY A 214 0.58 18.34 9.57
N GLY A 215 -0.70 18.24 9.94
CA GLY A 215 -1.52 19.23 10.63
C GLY A 215 -0.95 20.64 10.60
N TRP A 216 -1.48 21.46 9.70
CA TRP A 216 -1.33 22.89 9.82
C TRP A 216 -1.98 23.34 11.13
N ASP A 217 -1.18 23.46 12.17
CA ASP A 217 -1.53 24.26 13.32
C ASP A 217 -1.25 25.70 12.91
N GLY A 218 -2.31 26.40 12.50
CA GLY A 218 -2.28 27.82 12.18
C GLY A 218 -1.93 28.65 13.41
N ARG A 219 -0.65 28.64 13.78
CA ARG A 219 -0.03 29.57 14.72
C ARG A 219 0.89 30.51 13.97
#